data_AF-X1J892-F1
#
_entry.id   AF-X1J892-F1
#
_cell.length_a   1.000
_cell.length_b   1.000
_cell.length_c   1.000
_cell.angle_alpha   90.00
_cell.angle_beta   90.00
_cell.angle_gamma   90.00
#
_symmetry.space_group_name_H-M   'P 1'
#
loop_
_entity.id
_entity.type
_entity.pdbx_description
1 polymer ?
#
loop_
_entity_poly.entity_id
_entity_poly.type
_entity_poly.pdbx_seq_one_letter_code
_entity_poly.pdbx_strand_id
1 'polypeptide(L)' 'MKITASDDAGNSASVVSTAVFTITAAAQVWVDDNGTDSNPGTEALPFLTISHGITAAGVDGIVNVLPGIYDLEKQPTNH' A
#
# COMPACT_ATOMS: atom_id res chain seq x y z
N MET A 1 -17.92 -13.72 -22.09
CA MET A 1 -17.97 -15.14 -22.49
C MET A 1 -18.85 -15.86 -21.48
N LYS A 2 -20.07 -16.27 -21.88
CA LYS A 2 -20.99 -16.99 -21.00
C LYS A 2 -20.75 -18.49 -21.24
N ILE A 3 -20.06 -19.15 -20.31
CA ILE A 3 -20.00 -20.61 -20.31
C ILE A 3 -21.32 -21.07 -19.70
N THR A 4 -22.12 -21.84 -20.43
CA THR A 4 -23.31 -22.48 -19.87
C THR A 4 -23.03 -23.97 -19.93
N ALA A 5 -22.88 -24.62 -18.78
CA ALA A 5 -22.94 -26.07 -18.71
C ALA A 5 -24.42 -26.43 -18.55
N SER A 6 -24.95 -27.18 -19.51
CA SER A 6 -26.28 -27.77 -19.45
C SER A 6 -26.09 -29.27 -19.23
N ASP A 7 -26.78 -29.84 -18.25
CA ASP A 7 -26.91 -31.30 -18.15
C ASP A 7 -28.02 -31.82 -19.08
N ASP A 8 -28.07 -33.14 -19.30
CA ASP A 8 -29.10 -33.79 -20.12
C ASP A 8 -30.53 -33.64 -19.55
N ALA A 9 -30.66 -33.18 -18.30
CA ALA A 9 -31.93 -32.84 -17.67
C ALA A 9 -32.39 -31.40 -17.96
N GLY A 10 -31.62 -30.63 -18.74
CA GLY A 10 -31.96 -29.26 -19.14
C GLY A 10 -31.69 -28.21 -18.06
N ASN A 11 -30.96 -28.53 -17.00
CA ASN A 11 -30.57 -27.59 -15.97
C ASN A 11 -29.32 -26.82 -16.43
N SER A 12 -29.50 -25.59 -16.91
CA SER A 12 -28.42 -24.68 -17.26
C SER A 12 -27.85 -24.01 -16.01
N ALA A 13 -26.71 -24.49 -15.52
CA ALA A 13 -26.00 -23.81 -14.45
C ALA A 13 -25.36 -22.53 -15.00
N SER A 14 -25.87 -21.38 -14.58
CA SER A 14 -25.20 -20.10 -14.84
C SER A 14 -23.96 -20.04 -13.94
N VAL A 15 -22.81 -20.45 -14.46
CA VAL A 15 -21.52 -20.21 -13.81
C VAL A 15 -21.22 -18.71 -13.87
N VAL A 16 -21.75 -17.96 -12.91
CA VAL A 16 -21.36 -16.57 -12.66
C VAL A 16 -19.95 -16.58 -12.10
N SER A 17 -18.96 -16.37 -12.96
CA SER A 17 -17.59 -16.11 -12.53
C SER A 17 -17.53 -14.70 -11.95
N THR A 18 -17.77 -14.58 -10.65
CA THR A 18 -17.63 -13.32 -9.94
C THR A 18 -16.14 -13.00 -9.84
N ALA A 19 -15.66 -12.04 -10.63
CA ALA A 19 -14.33 -11.50 -10.44
C ALA A 19 -14.31 -10.69 -9.14
N VAL A 20 -13.63 -11.20 -8.13
CA VAL A 20 -13.28 -10.46 -6.91
C VAL A 20 -12.02 -9.67 -7.17
N PHE A 21 -12.11 -8.34 -7.07
CA PHE A 21 -10.97 -7.44 -7.11
C PHE A 21 -10.67 -6.96 -5.70
N THR A 22 -9.46 -7.20 -5.22
CA THR A 22 -8.97 -6.65 -3.95
C THR A 22 -8.59 -5.19 -4.17
N ILE A 23 -9.33 -4.27 -3.54
CA ILE A 23 -8.99 -2.85 -3.47
C ILE A 23 -8.24 -2.63 -2.16
N THR A 24 -6.91 -2.54 -2.24
CA THR A 24 -6.07 -2.17 -1.08
C THR A 24 -6.19 -0.67 -0.87
N ALA A 25 -6.50 -0.24 0.35
CA ALA A 25 -6.49 1.18 0.68
C ALA A 25 -5.05 1.72 0.61
N ALA A 26 -4.87 2.88 -0.02
CA ALA A 26 -3.61 3.61 -0.02
C ALA A 26 -3.11 3.83 1.42
N ALA A 27 -1.84 3.52 1.69
CA ALA A 27 -1.27 3.71 3.02
C ALA A 27 -0.95 5.18 3.26
N GLN A 28 -1.23 5.66 4.47
CA GLN A 28 -0.82 6.99 4.94
C GLN A 28 0.23 6.84 6.03
N VAL A 29 1.38 7.47 5.84
CA VAL A 29 2.52 7.40 6.77
C VAL A 29 3.06 8.79 7.11
N TRP A 30 3.84 8.88 8.18
CA TRP A 30 4.47 10.11 8.67
C TRP A 30 5.98 9.95 8.80
N VAL A 31 6.70 11.03 8.47
CA VAL A 31 8.16 11.14 8.58
C VAL A 31 8.52 12.40 9.36
N ASP A 32 9.44 12.29 10.31
CA ASP A 32 9.94 13.37 11.18
C ASP A 32 11.48 13.29 11.25
N ASP A 33 12.16 14.43 11.25
CA ASP A 33 13.64 14.49 11.27
C ASP A 33 14.27 14.01 12.60
N ASN A 34 13.43 13.78 13.62
CA ASN A 34 13.77 13.19 14.91
C ASN A 34 13.16 11.80 15.13
N GLY A 35 12.54 11.20 14.10
CA GLY A 35 11.95 9.86 14.15
C GLY A 35 12.97 8.71 14.14
N THR A 36 12.50 7.49 13.86
CA THR A 36 13.35 6.32 13.58
C THR A 36 12.67 5.40 12.57
N ASP A 37 13.42 4.83 11.62
CA ASP A 37 12.88 3.88 10.63
C ASP A 37 12.46 2.54 11.24
N SER A 38 12.70 2.32 12.52
CA SER A 38 12.13 1.20 13.28
C SER A 38 10.70 1.46 13.79
N ASN A 39 10.21 2.70 13.70
CA ASN A 39 8.84 3.03 14.08
C ASN A 39 7.82 2.48 13.07
N PRO A 40 6.53 2.40 13.42
CA PRO A 40 5.48 1.95 12.49
C PRO A 40 5.08 3.00 11.43
N GLY A 41 5.61 4.23 11.48
CA GLY A 41 5.27 5.28 10.52
C GLY A 41 3.95 5.99 10.77
N THR A 42 3.44 5.94 12.01
CA THR A 42 2.25 6.68 12.45
C THR A 42 2.60 8.12 12.83
N GLU A 43 1.62 9.02 12.91
CA GLU A 43 1.85 10.40 13.33
C GLU A 43 2.56 10.53 14.70
N ALA A 44 2.22 9.66 15.66
CA ALA A 44 2.84 9.65 16.99
C ALA A 44 4.20 8.96 17.05
N LEU A 45 4.48 8.07 16.10
CA LEU A 45 5.73 7.31 15.96
C LEU A 45 6.14 7.31 14.48
N PRO A 46 6.70 8.42 13.98
CA PRO A 46 7.02 8.62 12.57
C PRO A 46 8.33 7.93 12.19
N PHE A 47 8.51 7.66 10.90
CA PHE A 47 9.79 7.24 10.34
C PHE A 47 10.81 8.39 10.39
N LEU A 48 12.11 8.07 10.26
CA LEU A 48 13.17 9.08 10.18
C LEU A 48 13.42 9.53 8.75
N THR A 49 13.39 8.58 7.81
CA THR A 49 13.82 8.83 6.43
C THR A 49 12.63 8.92 5.48
N ILE A 50 12.71 9.85 4.53
CA ILE A 50 11.70 10.05 3.50
C ILE A 50 11.68 8.83 2.58
N SER A 51 12.85 8.27 2.23
CA SER A 51 12.95 7.05 1.42
C SER A 51 12.24 5.85 2.05
N HIS A 52 12.33 5.69 3.38
CA HIS A 52 11.58 4.65 4.08
C HIS A 52 10.07 4.91 4.02
N GLY A 53 9.64 6.15 4.27
CA GLY A 53 8.24 6.56 4.12
C GLY A 53 7.67 6.29 2.73
N ILE A 54 8.41 6.58 1.66
CA ILE A 54 8.01 6.29 0.27
C ILE A 54 7.81 4.78 0.05
N THR A 55 8.76 3.97 0.52
CA THR A 55 8.70 2.51 0.38
C THR A 55 7.51 1.93 1.15
N ALA A 56 7.25 2.45 2.36
CA ALA A 56 6.16 2.01 3.22
C ALA A 56 4.78 2.46 2.72
N ALA A 57 4.66 3.67 2.18
CA ALA A 57 3.40 4.19 1.63
C ALA A 57 2.93 3.38 0.41
N GLY A 58 3.89 2.94 -0.42
CA GLY A 58 3.61 2.13 -1.59
C GLY A 58 2.78 2.87 -2.66
N VAL A 59 2.16 2.10 -3.55
CA VAL A 59 1.35 2.65 -4.65
C VAL A 59 0.14 3.41 -4.11
N ASP A 60 -0.12 4.58 -4.72
CA ASP A 60 -1.20 5.51 -4.37
C ASP A 60 -1.18 6.02 -2.91
N GLY A 61 -0.13 5.69 -2.14
CA GLY A 61 0.05 6.09 -0.75
C GLY A 61 0.39 7.57 -0.56
N ILE A 62 0.24 8.03 0.69
CA ILE A 62 0.52 9.41 1.10
C ILE A 62 1.64 9.41 2.14
N VAL A 63 2.68 10.20 1.90
CA VAL A 63 3.74 10.48 2.86
C VAL A 63 3.54 11.89 3.41
N ASN A 64 3.20 12.00 4.70
CA ASN A 64 3.18 13.28 5.40
C ASN A 64 4.56 13.57 5.96
N VAL A 65 5.14 14.71 5.60
CA VAL A 65 6.47 15.12 6.07
C VAL A 65 6.29 16.27 7.04
N LEU A 66 6.73 16.08 8.29
CA LEU A 66 6.66 17.13 9.30
C LEU A 66 7.69 18.25 9.00
N PRO A 67 7.50 19.47 9.52
CA PRO A 67 8.48 20.53 9.36
C PRO A 67 9.81 20.14 10.02
N GLY A 68 10.92 20.21 9.27
CA GLY A 68 12.23 19.81 9.76
C GLY A 68 13.32 19.86 8.70
N ILE A 69 14.54 19.49 9.09
CA ILE A 69 15.69 19.36 8.18
C ILE A 69 16.02 17.87 8.03
N TYR A 70 15.73 17.32 6.86
CA TYR A 70 15.97 15.92 6.55
C TYR A 70 17.36 15.73 5.95
N ASP A 71 18.24 15.14 6.75
CA ASP A 71 19.62 14.87 6.37
C ASP A 71 19.68 13.74 5.32
N LEU A 72 20.36 14.03 4.20
CA LEU A 72 20.58 13.07 3.12
C LEU A 72 21.51 11.93 3.55
N GLU A 73 22.44 12.17 4.48
CA GLU A 73 23.36 11.13 4.97
C GLU A 73 22.63 10.08 5.83
N LYS A 74 21.48 10.44 6.41
CA LYS A 74 20.62 9.51 7.14
C LYS A 74 19.71 8.72 6.20
N GLN A 75 19.49 9.17 4.97
CA GLN A 75 18.71 8.42 3.99
C GLN A 75 19.54 7.22 3.50
N PRO A 76 18.91 6.07 3.20
CA PRO A 76 19.61 5.00 2.51
C PRO A 76 20.13 5.51 1.15
N THR A 77 21.41 5.27 0.87
CA THR A 77 22.04 5.63 -0.40
C THR A 77 21.51 4.74 -1.52
N ASN A 78 20.90 5.34 -2.55
CA ASN A 78 20.52 4.61 -3.76
C ASN A 78 21.79 4.16 -4.51
N HIS A 79 22.04 2.86 -4.57
CA HIS A 79 23.06 2.24 -5.42
C HIS A 79 22.46 1.72 -6.72
#